data_AF-A0A380DLY5-F1
#
_entry.id   AF-A0A380DLY5-F1
#
_cell.length_a   1.000
_cell.length_b   1.000
_cell.length_c   1.000
_cell.angle_alpha   90.00
_cell.angle_beta   90.00
_cell.angle_gamma   90.00
#
_symmetry.space_group_name_H-M   'P 1'
#
loop_
_entity.id
_entity.type
_entity.pdbx_description
1 polymer ?
#
loop_
_entity_poly.entity_id
_entity_poly.type
_entity_poly.pdbx_seq_one_letter_code
_entity_poly.pdbx_strand_id
1 'polypeptide(L)'
;MRKEYPNALLHWEDFGRGHAKNILDKYEDTLPTFNDDIQGTGIVTLAGVLGALNISKVDYTNQTFLVYGGGTAGMGITNILKDELIKQGVSEEKANQHFYIMDKQGLLFDDMDDLTEAQQVFAKIGMNFQIQ
;
A
#
# COMPACT_ATOMS: atom_id res chain seq x y z
N MET A 1 11.95 13.59 23.28
CA MET A 1 12.73 12.99 22.18
C MET A 1 13.59 14.02 21.46
N ARG A 2 13.09 14.84 20.51
CA ARG A 2 13.94 15.79 19.73
C ARG A 2 14.90 16.66 20.55
N LYS A 3 14.47 17.15 21.72
CA LYS A 3 15.29 17.99 22.60
C LYS A 3 16.51 17.25 23.15
N GLU A 4 16.33 15.99 23.53
CA GLU A 4 17.36 15.17 24.18
C GLU A 4 18.14 14.31 23.17
N TYR A 5 17.49 13.94 22.05
CA TYR A 5 18.01 13.07 21.00
C TYR A 5 17.62 13.60 19.61
N PRO A 6 18.30 14.65 19.11
CA PRO A 6 17.89 15.35 17.88
C PRO A 6 18.01 14.50 16.61
N ASN A 7 18.86 13.47 16.62
CA ASN A 7 19.13 12.58 15.49
C ASN A 7 18.48 11.20 15.63
N ALA A 8 17.60 11.00 16.63
CA ALA A 8 16.94 9.72 16.82
C ALA A 8 15.95 9.45 15.68
N LEU A 9 16.02 8.25 15.12
CA LEU A 9 14.98 7.69 14.25
C LEU A 9 13.80 7.22 15.10
N LEU A 10 12.59 7.64 14.76
CA LEU A 10 11.38 7.19 15.43
C LEU A 10 10.71 6.09 14.62
N HIS A 11 10.66 4.91 15.20
CA HIS A 11 10.00 3.73 14.66
C HIS A 11 8.64 3.54 15.34
N TRP A 12 7.56 3.47 14.57
CA TRP A 12 6.20 3.24 15.07
C TRP A 12 5.71 1.82 14.76
N GLU A 13 5.09 1.19 15.74
CA GLU A 13 4.66 -0.21 15.72
C GLU A 13 3.30 -0.36 16.40
N ASP A 14 2.46 -1.29 15.91
CA ASP A 14 1.26 -1.79 16.59
C ASP A 14 0.20 -0.73 16.92
N PHE A 15 0.12 0.32 16.10
CA PHE A 15 -0.96 1.30 16.20
C PHE A 15 -2.18 0.83 15.41
N GLY A 16 -3.38 0.99 16.01
CA GLY A 16 -4.63 0.75 15.31
C GLY A 16 -4.72 1.55 14.01
N ARG A 17 -5.46 1.03 13.00
CA ARG A 17 -5.54 1.58 11.63
C ARG A 17 -5.76 3.09 11.58
N GLY A 18 -6.66 3.61 12.41
CA GLY A 18 -6.97 5.05 12.48
C GLY A 18 -5.87 5.91 13.12
N HIS A 19 -4.85 5.33 13.76
CA HIS A 19 -3.76 6.07 14.37
C HIS A 19 -2.43 5.90 13.62
N ALA A 20 -2.13 4.69 13.12
CA ALA A 20 -0.87 4.42 12.44
C ALA A 20 -0.61 5.40 11.28
N LYS A 21 -1.57 5.53 10.36
CA LYS A 21 -1.48 6.46 9.22
C LYS A 21 -1.44 7.91 9.67
N ASN A 22 -2.31 8.31 10.60
CA ASN A 22 -2.36 9.68 11.10
C ASN A 22 -1.05 10.13 11.79
N ILE A 23 -0.38 9.23 12.51
CA ILE A 23 0.92 9.49 13.13
C ILE A 23 1.99 9.62 12.04
N LEU A 24 1.99 8.69 11.07
CA LEU A 24 2.95 8.72 9.95
C LEU A 24 2.84 10.03 9.18
N ASP A 25 1.65 10.39 8.69
CA ASP A 25 1.39 11.59 7.87
C ASP A 25 1.77 12.88 8.59
N LYS A 26 1.55 12.90 9.91
CA LYS A 26 1.87 14.07 10.72
C LYS A 26 3.38 14.29 10.85
N TYR A 27 4.19 13.23 10.81
CA TYR A 27 5.58 13.29 11.22
C TYR A 27 6.58 12.94 10.12
N GLU A 28 6.20 12.20 9.07
CA GLU A 28 7.13 11.73 8.03
C GLU A 28 7.92 12.86 7.36
N ASP A 29 7.30 14.02 7.12
CA ASP A 29 7.96 15.17 6.50
C ASP A 29 8.81 16.01 7.47
N THR A 30 8.69 15.78 8.78
CA THR A 30 9.31 16.63 9.80
C THR A 30 10.31 15.91 10.68
N LEU A 31 10.20 14.59 10.82
CA LEU A 31 11.01 13.70 11.65
C LEU A 31 11.65 12.63 10.80
N PRO A 32 12.89 12.21 11.11
CA PRO A 32 13.35 10.89 10.71
C PRO A 32 12.44 9.85 11.38
N THR A 33 11.49 9.30 10.63
CA THR A 33 10.49 8.38 11.17
C THR A 33 9.94 7.44 10.10
N PHE A 34 9.45 6.29 10.53
CA PHE A 34 8.71 5.35 9.70
C PHE A 34 7.78 4.48 10.56
N ASN A 35 6.79 3.85 9.93
CA ASN A 35 5.92 2.86 10.57
C ASN A 35 6.14 1.49 9.90
N ASP A 36 6.45 0.44 10.66
CA ASP A 36 6.80 -0.87 10.08
C ASP A 36 5.60 -1.65 9.57
N ASP A 37 4.44 -1.55 10.23
CA ASP A 37 3.19 -2.13 9.73
C ASP A 37 2.84 -1.64 8.32
N ILE A 38 3.10 -0.36 8.01
CA ILE A 38 2.80 0.27 6.71
C ILE A 38 3.99 0.12 5.75
N GLN A 39 5.14 0.68 6.12
CA GLN A 39 6.28 0.85 5.23
C GLN A 39 7.23 -0.36 5.27
N GLY A 40 7.48 -0.92 6.45
CA GLY A 40 8.33 -2.10 6.63
C GLY A 40 7.76 -3.34 5.96
N THR A 41 6.50 -3.65 6.24
CA THR A 41 5.78 -4.77 5.63
C THR A 41 5.65 -4.61 4.11
N GLY A 42 5.40 -3.39 3.63
CA GLY A 42 5.33 -3.13 2.19
C GLY A 42 6.67 -3.31 1.48
N ILE A 43 7.79 -2.83 2.04
CA ILE A 43 9.08 -2.92 1.37
C ILE A 43 9.61 -4.36 1.34
N VAL A 44 9.41 -5.15 2.41
CA VAL A 44 9.80 -6.57 2.40
C VAL A 44 8.94 -7.37 1.44
N THR A 45 7.66 -7.04 1.31
CA THR A 45 6.76 -7.66 0.31
C THR A 45 7.23 -7.36 -1.10
N LEU A 46 7.55 -6.10 -1.41
CA LEU A 46 8.10 -5.72 -2.71
C LEU A 46 9.40 -6.48 -3.03
N ALA A 47 10.32 -6.58 -2.06
CA ALA A 47 11.56 -7.33 -2.23
C ALA A 47 11.28 -8.81 -2.57
N GLY A 48 10.30 -9.43 -1.92
CA GLY A 48 9.84 -10.78 -2.22
C GLY A 48 9.28 -10.93 -3.64
N VAL A 49 8.43 -9.99 -4.07
CA VAL A 49 7.89 -9.97 -5.44
C VAL A 49 9.02 -9.84 -6.45
N LEU A 50 9.89 -8.84 -6.32
CA LEU A 50 11.01 -8.63 -7.25
C LEU A 50 11.96 -9.84 -7.30
N GLY A 51 12.19 -10.48 -6.16
CA GLY A 51 12.97 -11.73 -6.08
C GLY A 51 12.32 -12.86 -6.88
N ALA A 52 11.01 -13.06 -6.74
CA ALA A 52 10.26 -14.06 -7.51
C ALA A 52 10.27 -13.75 -9.02
N LEU A 53 10.10 -12.48 -9.40
CA LEU A 53 10.11 -12.05 -10.80
C LEU A 53 11.49 -12.20 -11.45
N ASN A 54 12.56 -11.98 -10.70
CA ASN A 54 13.91 -12.26 -11.18
C ASN A 54 14.12 -13.75 -11.50
N ILE A 55 13.38 -14.66 -10.86
CA ILE A 55 13.43 -16.09 -11.18
C ILE A 55 12.54 -16.40 -12.38
N SER A 56 11.30 -15.93 -12.39
CA SER A 56 10.32 -16.24 -13.43
C SER A 56 10.54 -15.49 -14.75
N LYS A 57 11.37 -14.44 -14.75
CA LYS A 57 11.72 -13.61 -15.91
C LYS A 57 10.51 -12.90 -16.54
N VAL A 58 9.48 -12.60 -15.75
CA VAL A 58 8.34 -11.79 -16.20
C VAL A 58 8.43 -10.38 -15.61
N ASP A 59 7.94 -9.40 -16.35
CA ASP A 59 8.07 -7.99 -15.97
C ASP A 59 7.14 -7.62 -14.82
N TYR A 60 7.64 -6.81 -13.89
CA TYR A 60 6.87 -6.27 -12.76
C TYR A 60 5.67 -5.44 -13.23
N THR A 61 5.85 -4.64 -14.28
CA THR A 61 4.79 -3.80 -14.87
C THR A 61 3.67 -4.58 -15.54
N ASN A 62 3.80 -5.89 -15.71
CA ASN A 62 2.76 -6.75 -16.26
C ASN A 62 1.98 -7.53 -15.19
N GLN A 63 2.31 -7.34 -13.90
CA GLN A 63 1.71 -8.11 -12.81
C GLN A 63 0.39 -7.52 -12.35
N THR A 64 -0.55 -8.39 -12.03
CA THR A 64 -1.80 -8.04 -11.35
C THR A 64 -1.77 -8.56 -9.93
N PHE A 65 -2.09 -7.71 -8.96
CA PHE A 65 -1.98 -8.01 -7.54
C PHE A 65 -3.37 -8.10 -6.90
N LEU A 66 -3.62 -9.20 -6.19
CA LEU A 66 -4.76 -9.33 -5.27
C LEU A 66 -4.23 -9.20 -3.84
N VAL A 67 -4.75 -8.23 -3.10
CA VAL A 67 -4.44 -8.03 -1.68
C VAL A 67 -5.64 -8.48 -0.86
N TYR A 68 -5.47 -9.56 -0.11
CA TYR A 68 -6.50 -10.10 0.78
C TYR A 68 -6.34 -9.50 2.19
N GLY A 69 -7.14 -8.48 2.48
CA GLY A 69 -7.17 -7.69 3.70
C GLY A 69 -6.84 -6.23 3.42
N GLY A 70 -7.85 -5.36 3.29
CA GLY A 70 -7.71 -3.91 3.07
C GLY A 70 -7.31 -3.12 4.32
N GLY A 71 -6.39 -3.67 5.13
CA GLY A 71 -5.90 -3.14 6.41
C GLY A 71 -4.82 -2.10 6.35
N THR A 72 -4.32 -1.67 7.52
CA THR A 72 -3.12 -0.81 7.62
C THR A 72 -1.98 -1.40 6.80
N ALA A 73 -1.65 -2.66 7.08
CA ALA A 73 -0.60 -3.38 6.38
C ALA A 73 -0.94 -3.64 4.92
N GLY A 74 -2.15 -4.12 4.63
CA GLY A 74 -2.59 -4.40 3.25
C GLY A 74 -2.52 -3.16 2.36
N MET A 75 -3.03 -2.02 2.83
CA MET A 75 -2.95 -0.77 2.08
C MET A 75 -1.52 -0.21 2.02
N GLY A 76 -0.69 -0.42 3.05
CA GLY A 76 0.74 -0.09 3.02
C GLY A 76 1.49 -0.87 1.94
N ILE A 77 1.27 -2.18 1.86
CA ILE A 77 1.78 -3.05 0.79
C ILE A 77 1.32 -2.56 -0.57
N THR A 78 0.01 -2.36 -0.76
CA THR A 78 -0.57 -1.89 -2.03
C THR A 78 0.11 -0.62 -2.51
N ASN A 79 0.28 0.38 -1.64
CA ASN A 79 0.90 1.64 -2.02
C ASN A 79 2.38 1.49 -2.38
N ILE A 80 3.16 0.71 -1.63
CA ILE A 80 4.58 0.49 -1.97
C ILE A 80 4.73 -0.25 -3.30
N LEU A 81 3.87 -1.24 -3.57
CA LEU A 81 3.86 -1.93 -4.86
C LEU A 81 3.43 -0.99 -6.00
N LYS A 82 2.43 -0.13 -5.78
CA LYS A 82 1.98 0.90 -6.74
C LYS A 82 3.11 1.88 -7.05
N ASP A 83 3.81 2.36 -6.03
CA ASP A 83 4.91 3.32 -6.18
C ASP A 83 6.05 2.72 -7.00
N GLU A 84 6.30 1.42 -6.89
CA GLU A 84 7.26 0.73 -7.76
C GLU A 84 6.80 0.69 -9.22
N LEU A 85 5.50 0.46 -9.50
CA LEU A 85 4.97 0.53 -10.87
C LEU A 85 5.21 1.94 -11.46
N ILE A 86 4.94 2.98 -10.65
CA ILE A 86 5.14 4.37 -11.05
C ILE A 86 6.63 4.66 -11.29
N LYS A 87 7.52 4.20 -10.40
CA LYS A 87 8.98 4.32 -10.58
C LYS A 87 9.47 3.65 -11.87
N GLN A 88 8.82 2.56 -12.29
CA GLN A 88 9.10 1.87 -13.55
C GLN A 88 8.39 2.48 -14.78
N GLY A 89 7.71 3.62 -14.61
CA GLY A 89 7.14 4.41 -15.71
C GLY A 89 5.66 4.16 -16.01
N VAL A 90 4.96 3.38 -15.20
CA VAL A 90 3.49 3.23 -15.31
C VAL A 90 2.82 4.50 -14.77
N SER A 91 1.81 5.04 -15.46
CA SER A 91 1.07 6.19 -14.92
C SER A 91 0.29 5.79 -13.66
N GLU A 92 0.08 6.72 -12.73
CA GLU A 92 -0.64 6.41 -11.48
C GLU A 92 -2.03 5.81 -11.72
N GLU A 93 -2.79 6.38 -12.68
CA GLU A 93 -4.10 5.85 -13.06
C GLU A 93 -4.03 4.37 -13.50
N LYS A 94 -3.03 4.02 -14.33
CA LYS A 94 -2.82 2.64 -14.77
C LYS A 94 -2.33 1.77 -13.61
N ALA A 95 -1.40 2.28 -12.79
CA ALA A 95 -0.87 1.58 -11.63
C ALA A 95 -1.99 1.14 -10.67
N ASN A 96 -2.98 2.01 -10.41
CA ASN A 96 -4.15 1.68 -9.58
C ASN A 96 -4.96 0.50 -10.14
N GLN A 97 -5.00 0.32 -11.47
CA GLN A 97 -5.74 -0.78 -12.09
C GLN A 97 -5.12 -2.16 -11.85
N HIS A 98 -3.81 -2.23 -11.55
CA HIS A 98 -3.13 -3.49 -11.25
C HIS A 98 -3.57 -4.12 -9.92
N PHE A 99 -4.24 -3.39 -9.04
CA PHE A 99 -4.55 -3.86 -7.68
C PHE A 99 -6.02 -4.19 -7.50
N TYR A 100 -6.28 -5.31 -6.85
CA TYR A 100 -7.61 -5.76 -6.45
C TYR A 100 -7.57 -5.94 -4.93
N ILE A 101 -8.42 -5.22 -4.21
CA ILE A 101 -8.44 -5.27 -2.75
C ILE A 101 -9.66 -6.08 -2.31
N MET A 102 -9.44 -7.11 -1.51
CA MET A 102 -10.49 -7.89 -0.87
C MET A 102 -10.45 -7.64 0.63
N ASP A 103 -11.60 -7.41 1.25
CA ASP A 103 -11.72 -7.25 2.71
C ASP A 103 -12.96 -8.02 3.20
N LYS A 104 -13.42 -7.81 4.45
CA LYS A 104 -14.56 -8.50 5.05
C LYS A 104 -15.85 -8.46 4.20
N GLN A 105 -16.00 -7.47 3.34
CA GLN A 105 -17.14 -7.27 2.44
C GLN A 105 -16.99 -8.05 1.11
N GLY A 106 -15.83 -8.64 0.84
CA GLY A 106 -15.45 -9.18 -0.47
C GLY A 106 -14.53 -8.23 -1.24
N LEU A 107 -14.56 -8.33 -2.57
CA LEU A 107 -13.84 -7.40 -3.45
C LEU A 107 -14.42 -6.00 -3.30
N LEU A 108 -13.57 -4.98 -3.17
CA LEU A 108 -14.01 -3.60 -2.95
C LEU A 108 -14.47 -2.95 -4.26
N PHE A 109 -15.68 -2.39 -4.24
CA PHE A 109 -16.31 -1.66 -5.34
C PHE A 109 -16.58 -0.20 -4.96
N ASP A 110 -16.61 0.68 -5.94
CA ASP A 110 -16.76 2.13 -5.76
C ASP A 110 -18.15 2.57 -5.27
N ASP A 111 -19.14 1.68 -5.32
CA ASP A 111 -20.49 1.85 -4.80
C ASP A 111 -20.65 1.40 -3.34
N MET A 112 -19.56 1.04 -2.65
CA MET A 112 -19.57 0.69 -1.23
C MET A 112 -19.49 1.92 -0.31
N ASP A 113 -20.41 2.01 0.65
CA ASP A 113 -20.53 3.15 1.57
C ASP A 113 -19.49 3.16 2.71
N ASP A 114 -18.83 2.03 3.00
CA ASP A 114 -17.97 1.85 4.18
C ASP A 114 -16.46 1.78 3.87
N LEU A 115 -16.05 2.28 2.69
CA LEU A 115 -14.65 2.34 2.30
C LEU A 115 -13.89 3.46 3.01
N THR A 116 -12.70 3.13 3.50
CA THR A 116 -11.71 4.14 3.93
C THR A 116 -11.16 4.90 2.72
N GLU A 117 -10.66 6.13 2.92
CA GLU A 117 -10.03 6.93 1.85
C GLU A 117 -8.91 6.15 1.12
N ALA A 118 -8.11 5.39 1.86
CA ALA A 118 -7.06 4.55 1.29
C ALA A 118 -7.62 3.45 0.36
N GLN A 119 -8.78 2.87 0.70
CA GLN A 119 -9.41 1.81 -0.09
C GLN A 119 -10.09 2.37 -1.35
N GLN A 120 -10.67 3.56 -1.29
CA GLN A 120 -11.41 4.18 -2.40
C GLN A 120 -10.56 4.30 -3.68
N VAL A 121 -9.26 4.57 -3.55
CA VAL A 121 -8.32 4.69 -4.67
C VAL A 121 -8.22 3.42 -5.53
N PHE A 122 -8.46 2.25 -4.92
CA PHE A 122 -8.31 0.94 -5.57
C PHE A 122 -9.64 0.20 -5.75
N ALA A 123 -10.76 0.83 -5.37
CA ALA A 123 -12.09 0.28 -5.53
C ALA A 123 -12.43 0.13 -7.03
N LYS A 124 -13.09 -0.98 -7.39
CA LYS A 124 -13.43 -1.29 -8.78
C LYS A 124 -14.78 -0.70 -9.15
N ILE A 125 -14.94 -0.29 -10.41
CA ILE A 125 -16.20 0.26 -10.91
C ILE A 125 -17.24 -0.88 -11.00
N GLY A 126 -18.30 -0.79 -10.20
CA GLY A 126 -19.27 -1.88 -10.01
C GLY A 126 -20.03 -2.33 -11.27
N MET A 127 -20.29 -1.43 -12.23
CA MET A 127 -21.25 -1.72 -13.31
C MET A 127 -20.77 -2.68 -14.42
N ASN A 128 -19.48 -3.03 -14.53
CA ASN A 128 -18.99 -3.92 -15.60
C ASN A 128 -17.69 -4.66 -15.22
N PHE A 129 -17.53 -5.02 -13.95
CA PHE A 129 -16.28 -5.62 -13.50
C PHE A 129 -16.01 -6.98 -14.17
N GLN A 130 -14.96 -7.04 -14.97
CA GLN A 130 -14.35 -8.27 -15.47
C GLN A 130 -12.86 -8.26 -15.13
N ILE A 131 -12.33 -9.41 -14.74
CA ILE A 131 -10.89 -9.59 -14.61
C ILE A 131 -10.35 -9.68 -16.05
N GLN A 132 -9.61 -8.65 -16.48
CA GLN A 132 -8.94 -8.63 -17.79
C GLN A 132 -7.68 -9.49 -17.76
#